data_AF-A0AB34SG06-F1
#
_entry.id   AF-A0AB34SG06-F1
#
_cell.length_a   1.000
_cell.length_b   1.000
_cell.length_c   1.000
_cell.angle_alpha   90.00
_cell.angle_beta   90.00
_cell.angle_gamma   90.00
#
_symmetry.space_group_name_H-M   'P 1'
#
loop_
_entity.id
_entity.type
_entity.pdbx_description
1 polymer ?
#
loop_
_entity_poly.entity_id
_entity_poly.type
_entity_poly.pdbx_seq_one_letter_code
_entity_poly.pdbx_strand_id
1 'polypeptide(L)'
;MSSISYKDINLRECVSACLLCNDAPCKKACLNGVETDKIIRSLHFENKDGAVNKLPDISFCNDCKIKYCEKACLKDKISEPVKIQYIMKNLYDESKIEEKQVDLSIDFCGVHCENPFFLSSSVVGSNYEMVAKAFDMGWAGVAFKTIGFFVPDEVSPRFASLTKENVPFIGFKNIEQISDHSLEENIGFLKKLKENYPKKIIVASIMGENEEEWTKLAKIMTNAGADIIECNFSCPQMVGEGLGSDVGQNPDLVSMYTRATRKGTHLPILAKMTPNIGDMTIPAKAAMKSGATGVAAINTIKSIMNIDLENFGSEPDIEGKTSIGGYSGKAIKPIALRFINEMKKCNELKDTPISGMGGIETWRDAAEFMTLGCENLQVTTSVMQYGYRIIEDLIEGTKLYLSSNGYTSIREIVGKALNNIVTADKLKRDSICYPRFNMEKCVGCGRCYLSCYDGGHQAITVDRKTNKPVLIVDKCVGCHLCITVCPVQAVNPGKRVHKNNKKTG
;
A
#
# COMPACT_ATOMS: atom_id res chain seq x y z
N MET A 1 8.41 -16.01 -10.44
CA MET A 1 8.11 -14.83 -11.27
C MET A 1 8.05 -15.29 -12.72
N SER A 2 6.86 -15.32 -13.31
CA SER A 2 6.68 -15.58 -14.74
C SER A 2 7.42 -14.51 -15.55
N SER A 3 8.03 -14.90 -16.67
CA SER A 3 8.67 -13.95 -17.57
C SER A 3 7.58 -13.07 -18.21
N ILE A 4 7.52 -11.81 -17.81
CA ILE A 4 6.66 -10.78 -18.42
C ILE A 4 7.02 -10.69 -19.91
N SER A 5 6.05 -10.68 -20.81
CA SER A 5 6.30 -10.54 -22.27
C SER A 5 6.51 -9.07 -22.67
N TYR A 6 6.99 -8.77 -23.88
CA TYR A 6 6.98 -7.37 -24.39
C TYR A 6 5.56 -6.80 -24.43
N LYS A 7 4.59 -7.66 -24.77
CA LYS A 7 3.16 -7.36 -24.74
C LYS A 7 2.71 -6.86 -23.37
N ASP A 8 3.11 -7.53 -22.28
CA ASP A 8 2.76 -7.11 -20.91
C ASP A 8 3.42 -5.79 -20.50
N ILE A 9 4.64 -5.49 -21.01
CA ILE A 9 5.32 -4.21 -20.75
C ILE A 9 4.59 -3.08 -21.45
N ASN A 10 4.29 -3.25 -22.75
CA ASN A 10 3.54 -2.26 -23.52
C ASN A 10 2.13 -2.03 -22.95
N LEU A 11 1.47 -3.09 -22.46
CA LEU A 11 0.20 -2.97 -21.76
C LEU A 11 0.32 -2.07 -20.53
N ARG A 12 1.33 -2.30 -19.68
CA ARG A 12 1.58 -1.48 -18.48
C ARG A 12 1.82 -0.01 -18.82
N GLU A 13 2.65 0.26 -19.83
CA GLU A 13 2.90 1.64 -20.30
C GLU A 13 1.61 2.30 -20.83
N CYS A 14 0.77 1.55 -21.55
CA CYS A 14 -0.50 2.08 -22.05
C CYS A 14 -1.50 2.39 -20.92
N VAL A 15 -1.58 1.55 -19.88
CA VAL A 15 -2.55 1.75 -18.78
C VAL A 15 -2.05 2.73 -17.72
N SER A 16 -0.74 2.91 -17.54
CA SER A 16 -0.18 3.93 -16.63
C SER A 16 -0.48 5.34 -17.11
N ALA A 17 -0.75 5.51 -18.41
CA ALA A 17 -1.20 6.76 -19.00
C ALA A 17 -2.66 7.11 -18.65
N CYS A 18 -3.48 6.15 -18.20
CA CYS A 18 -4.90 6.39 -17.92
C CYS A 18 -5.11 7.40 -16.80
N LEU A 19 -6.00 8.38 -17.02
CA LEU A 19 -6.35 9.41 -16.04
C LEU A 19 -7.33 8.93 -14.94
N LEU A 20 -7.79 7.68 -15.01
CA LEU A 20 -8.75 7.08 -14.07
C LEU A 20 -9.98 7.96 -13.80
N CYS A 21 -10.58 8.50 -14.88
CA CYS A 21 -11.71 9.43 -14.80
C CYS A 21 -12.87 8.87 -13.95
N ASN A 22 -13.41 9.68 -13.05
CA ASN A 22 -14.56 9.32 -12.22
C ASN A 22 -15.79 8.93 -13.06
N ASP A 23 -16.07 9.71 -14.11
CA ASP A 23 -17.09 9.43 -15.10
C ASP A 23 -16.44 9.28 -16.48
N ALA A 24 -16.07 8.03 -16.81
CA ALA A 24 -15.18 7.74 -17.93
C ALA A 24 -15.85 7.93 -19.30
N PRO A 25 -15.43 8.92 -20.12
CA PRO A 25 -16.06 9.15 -21.43
C PRO A 25 -15.80 7.99 -22.41
N CYS A 26 -14.68 7.28 -22.27
CA CYS A 26 -14.35 6.13 -23.09
C CYS A 26 -15.37 4.99 -22.97
N LYS A 27 -15.90 4.76 -21.76
CA LYS A 27 -17.00 3.81 -21.51
C LYS A 27 -18.25 4.24 -22.26
N LYS A 28 -18.69 5.49 -22.06
CA LYS A 28 -19.92 6.05 -22.66
C LYS A 28 -19.87 6.07 -24.19
N ALA A 29 -18.70 6.30 -24.76
CA ALA A 29 -18.51 6.36 -26.21
C ALA A 29 -18.49 4.98 -26.89
N CYS A 30 -18.42 3.87 -26.14
CA CYS A 30 -18.37 2.54 -26.74
C CYS A 30 -19.76 2.07 -27.20
N LEU A 31 -20.00 2.05 -28.51
CA LEU A 31 -21.27 1.58 -29.10
C LEU A 31 -21.60 0.11 -28.83
N ASN A 32 -20.59 -0.70 -28.49
CA ASN A 32 -20.75 -2.13 -28.17
C ASN A 32 -20.86 -2.38 -26.66
N GLY A 33 -20.94 -1.34 -25.83
CA GLY A 33 -21.12 -1.46 -24.39
C GLY A 33 -19.95 -2.08 -23.63
N VAL A 34 -18.73 -2.07 -24.19
CA VAL A 34 -17.54 -2.58 -23.50
C VAL A 34 -17.21 -1.67 -22.30
N GLU A 35 -17.07 -2.26 -21.10
CA GLU A 35 -16.69 -1.58 -19.86
C GLU A 35 -15.19 -1.20 -19.86
N THR A 36 -14.80 -0.37 -20.84
CA THR A 36 -13.39 -0.04 -21.10
C THR A 36 -12.68 0.56 -19.90
N ASP A 37 -13.38 1.37 -19.11
CA ASP A 37 -12.86 1.99 -17.89
C ASP A 37 -12.53 0.95 -16.83
N LYS A 38 -13.43 -0.02 -16.58
CA LYS A 38 -13.23 -1.08 -15.58
C LYS A 38 -12.08 -2.00 -15.96
N ILE A 39 -12.00 -2.41 -17.22
CA ILE A 39 -10.94 -3.29 -17.72
C ILE A 39 -9.57 -2.61 -17.60
N ILE A 40 -9.45 -1.36 -18.04
CA ILE A 40 -8.20 -0.59 -17.95
C ILE A 40 -7.82 -0.35 -16.49
N ARG A 41 -8.81 -0.04 -15.64
CA ARG A 41 -8.60 0.16 -14.21
C ARG A 41 -8.07 -1.10 -13.53
N SER A 42 -8.65 -2.28 -13.80
CA SER A 42 -8.13 -3.54 -13.26
C SER A 42 -6.68 -3.78 -13.67
N LEU A 43 -6.30 -3.52 -14.93
CA LEU A 43 -4.89 -3.59 -15.34
C LEU A 43 -3.98 -2.58 -14.63
N HIS A 44 -4.45 -1.35 -14.44
CA HIS A 44 -3.72 -0.30 -13.74
C HIS A 44 -3.37 -0.73 -12.30
N PHE A 45 -4.31 -1.39 -11.61
CA PHE A 45 -4.12 -1.92 -10.25
C PHE A 45 -3.62 -3.37 -10.23
N GLU A 46 -2.85 -3.78 -11.24
CA GLU A 46 -2.19 -5.09 -11.36
C GLU A 46 -3.12 -6.31 -11.36
N ASN A 47 -4.41 -6.14 -11.64
CA ASN A 47 -5.40 -7.21 -11.74
C ASN A 47 -5.67 -7.61 -13.21
N LYS A 48 -4.71 -8.30 -13.83
CA LYS A 48 -4.84 -8.79 -15.22
C LYS A 48 -6.00 -9.77 -15.37
N ASP A 49 -6.14 -10.70 -14.44
CA ASP A 49 -7.19 -11.73 -14.47
C ASP A 49 -8.58 -11.09 -14.40
N GLY A 50 -8.77 -10.09 -13.52
CA GLY A 50 -10.02 -9.33 -13.44
C GLY A 50 -10.28 -8.48 -14.67
N ALA A 51 -9.25 -7.99 -15.35
CA ALA A 51 -9.40 -7.29 -16.62
C ALA A 51 -9.89 -8.24 -17.73
N VAL A 52 -9.32 -9.44 -17.81
CA VAL A 52 -9.71 -10.49 -18.78
C VAL A 52 -11.14 -10.98 -18.52
N ASN A 53 -11.51 -11.21 -17.25
CA ASN A 53 -12.85 -11.67 -16.89
C ASN A 53 -13.96 -10.67 -17.26
N LYS A 54 -13.65 -9.37 -17.32
CA LYS A 54 -14.59 -8.31 -17.75
C LYS A 54 -14.70 -8.15 -19.27
N LEU A 55 -13.88 -8.84 -20.07
CA LEU A 55 -14.05 -8.82 -21.52
C LEU A 55 -15.37 -9.48 -21.92
N PRO A 56 -16.11 -8.93 -22.90
CA PRO A 56 -17.20 -9.65 -23.52
C PRO A 56 -16.68 -10.88 -24.29
N ASP A 57 -17.51 -11.89 -24.49
CA ASP A 57 -17.09 -13.12 -25.18
C ASP A 57 -16.80 -12.90 -26.67
N ILE A 58 -17.44 -11.90 -27.27
CA ILE A 58 -17.22 -11.49 -28.65
C ILE A 58 -16.23 -10.33 -28.69
N SER A 59 -15.18 -10.46 -29.49
CA SER A 59 -14.19 -9.41 -29.68
C SER A 59 -14.69 -8.28 -30.60
N PHE A 60 -15.35 -7.27 -30.03
CA PHE A 60 -15.75 -6.07 -30.76
C PHE A 60 -14.60 -5.11 -31.09
N CYS A 61 -13.52 -5.15 -30.31
CA CYS A 61 -12.43 -4.19 -30.42
C CYS A 61 -11.51 -4.48 -31.60
N ASN A 62 -11.44 -5.73 -32.08
CA ASN A 62 -10.52 -6.11 -33.14
C ASN A 62 -10.76 -5.35 -34.45
N ASP A 63 -12.03 -5.21 -34.80
CA ASP A 63 -12.50 -4.63 -36.07
C ASP A 63 -13.03 -3.21 -35.93
N CYS A 64 -12.99 -2.63 -34.71
CA CYS A 64 -13.44 -1.27 -34.47
C CYS A 64 -12.51 -0.24 -35.13
N LYS A 65 -12.87 0.21 -36.36
CA LYS A 65 -12.08 1.20 -37.12
C LYS A 65 -12.15 2.61 -36.53
N ILE A 66 -13.31 2.98 -35.97
CA ILE A 66 -13.59 4.37 -35.58
C ILE A 66 -13.01 4.72 -34.20
N LYS A 67 -12.84 3.72 -33.32
CA LYS A 67 -12.24 3.85 -31.99
C LYS A 67 -12.84 5.01 -31.17
N TYR A 68 -14.17 5.04 -31.08
CA TYR A 68 -14.90 6.09 -30.35
C TYR A 68 -14.41 6.29 -28.91
N CYS A 69 -14.03 5.21 -28.22
CA CYS A 69 -13.49 5.26 -26.87
C CYS A 69 -12.13 5.99 -26.78
N GLU A 70 -11.25 5.82 -27.77
CA GLU A 70 -9.96 6.54 -27.84
C GLU A 70 -10.20 8.01 -28.19
N LYS A 71 -11.09 8.30 -29.15
CA LYS A 71 -11.47 9.68 -29.52
C LYS A 71 -12.12 10.45 -28.37
N ALA A 72 -12.83 9.78 -27.48
CA ALA A 72 -13.44 10.39 -26.30
C ALA A 72 -12.47 10.48 -25.10
N CYS A 73 -11.27 9.90 -25.18
CA CYS A 73 -10.34 9.83 -24.06
C CYS A 73 -9.80 11.23 -23.71
N LEU A 74 -10.02 11.68 -22.46
CA LEU A 74 -9.57 13.01 -22.03
C LEU A 74 -8.05 13.20 -22.05
N LYS A 75 -7.26 12.11 -22.05
CA LYS A 75 -5.80 12.18 -22.18
C LYS A 75 -5.35 12.80 -23.51
N ASP A 76 -6.17 12.70 -24.55
CA ASP A 76 -5.92 13.33 -25.86
C ASP A 76 -5.76 14.86 -25.76
N LYS A 77 -6.35 15.48 -24.73
CA LYS A 77 -6.19 16.92 -24.44
C LYS A 77 -4.81 17.29 -23.88
N ILE A 78 -4.01 16.31 -23.48
CA ILE A 78 -2.69 16.49 -22.85
C ILE A 78 -1.57 16.02 -23.79
N SER A 79 -1.70 14.82 -24.36
CA SER A 79 -0.67 14.23 -25.22
C SER A 79 -1.26 13.32 -26.31
N GLU A 80 -1.46 12.05 -25.98
CA GLU A 80 -2.10 11.05 -26.85
C GLU A 80 -3.17 10.30 -26.05
N PRO A 81 -4.24 9.79 -26.68
CA PRO A 81 -5.26 9.02 -25.97
C PRO A 81 -4.66 7.71 -25.44
N VAL A 82 -5.29 7.13 -24.42
CA VAL A 82 -4.97 5.75 -24.02
C VAL A 82 -5.26 4.84 -25.21
N LYS A 83 -4.34 3.93 -25.54
CA LYS A 83 -4.47 2.98 -26.65
C LYS A 83 -5.43 1.84 -26.31
N ILE A 84 -6.70 2.19 -26.06
CA ILE A 84 -7.76 1.29 -25.57
C ILE A 84 -7.91 0.08 -26.48
N GLN A 85 -7.96 0.28 -27.80
CA GLN A 85 -8.07 -0.84 -28.73
C GLN A 85 -6.88 -1.78 -28.57
N TYR A 86 -5.65 -1.25 -28.56
CA TYR A 86 -4.44 -2.06 -28.37
C TYR A 86 -4.53 -2.89 -27.08
N ILE A 87 -4.95 -2.27 -25.97
CA ILE A 87 -5.12 -2.96 -24.69
C ILE A 87 -6.11 -4.12 -24.85
N MET A 88 -7.31 -3.87 -25.37
CA MET A 88 -8.33 -4.91 -25.52
C MET A 88 -7.86 -6.06 -26.41
N LYS A 89 -7.28 -5.76 -27.59
CA LYS A 89 -6.74 -6.78 -28.52
C LYS A 89 -5.78 -7.73 -27.80
N ASN A 90 -4.90 -7.17 -26.98
CA ASN A 90 -3.90 -7.93 -26.25
C ASN A 90 -4.47 -8.70 -25.05
N LEU A 91 -5.67 -8.39 -24.56
CA LEU A 91 -6.30 -9.18 -23.51
C LEU A 91 -7.12 -10.36 -24.06
N TYR A 92 -7.62 -10.29 -25.30
CA TYR A 92 -8.45 -11.37 -25.88
C TYR A 92 -7.69 -12.69 -26.12
N ASP A 93 -6.36 -12.68 -26.17
CA ASP A 93 -5.57 -13.91 -26.27
C ASP A 93 -5.45 -14.65 -24.92
N GLU A 94 -5.88 -14.02 -23.82
CA GLU A 94 -5.79 -14.58 -22.48
C GLU A 94 -7.06 -15.35 -22.14
N SER A 95 -6.92 -16.44 -21.39
CA SER A 95 -8.08 -17.22 -20.95
C SER A 95 -8.73 -16.59 -19.73
N LYS A 96 -10.06 -16.49 -19.73
CA LYS A 96 -10.84 -16.14 -18.54
C LYS A 96 -10.57 -17.15 -17.44
N ILE A 97 -10.55 -16.66 -16.20
CA ILE A 97 -10.35 -17.49 -15.02
C ILE A 97 -11.69 -17.65 -14.31
N GLU A 98 -12.03 -18.89 -13.98
CA GLU A 98 -13.19 -19.20 -13.15
C GLU A 98 -12.98 -18.63 -11.74
N GLU A 99 -13.86 -17.71 -11.34
CA GLU A 99 -13.90 -17.20 -9.97
C GLU A 99 -14.59 -18.24 -9.09
N LYS A 100 -13.79 -19.00 -8.33
CA LYS A 100 -14.32 -19.87 -7.29
C LYS A 100 -14.77 -19.04 -6.10
N GLN A 101 -15.71 -19.58 -5.31
CA GLN A 101 -16.14 -18.93 -4.08
C GLN A 101 -14.98 -18.89 -3.07
N VAL A 102 -14.50 -17.67 -2.77
CA VAL A 102 -13.44 -17.40 -1.79
C VAL A 102 -14.00 -16.51 -0.68
N ASP A 103 -13.74 -16.92 0.57
CA ASP A 103 -14.08 -16.14 1.75
C ASP A 103 -12.97 -15.13 2.10
N LEU A 104 -13.31 -13.85 2.06
CA LEU A 104 -12.42 -12.76 2.49
C LEU A 104 -12.65 -12.34 3.95
N SER A 105 -13.62 -12.93 4.65
CA SER A 105 -13.95 -12.54 6.00
C SER A 105 -12.82 -12.86 6.99
N ILE A 106 -12.67 -11.99 7.98
CA ILE A 106 -11.65 -12.10 9.03
C ILE A 106 -12.30 -11.92 10.40
N ASP A 107 -11.65 -12.44 11.43
CA ASP A 107 -11.93 -12.06 12.81
C ASP A 107 -10.71 -11.30 13.34
N PHE A 108 -10.87 -10.01 13.58
CA PHE A 108 -9.79 -9.14 14.01
C PHE A 108 -10.06 -8.63 15.42
N CYS A 109 -9.19 -8.98 16.36
CA CYS A 109 -9.36 -8.66 17.78
C CYS A 109 -10.71 -9.10 18.36
N GLY A 110 -11.29 -10.20 17.85
CA GLY A 110 -12.60 -10.71 18.27
C GLY A 110 -13.80 -10.06 17.57
N VAL A 111 -13.56 -9.15 16.62
CA VAL A 111 -14.60 -8.50 15.80
C VAL A 111 -14.61 -9.13 14.41
N HIS A 112 -15.78 -9.57 13.96
CA HIS A 112 -15.96 -10.13 12.62
C HIS A 112 -16.02 -9.03 11.56
N CYS A 113 -15.25 -9.17 10.49
CA CYS A 113 -15.23 -8.24 9.36
C CYS A 113 -15.49 -8.99 8.05
N GLU A 114 -16.32 -8.42 7.18
CA GLU A 114 -16.67 -9.03 5.88
C GLU A 114 -15.49 -9.13 4.90
N ASN A 115 -14.48 -8.27 5.07
CA ASN A 115 -13.21 -8.28 4.33
C ASN A 115 -12.14 -7.53 5.15
N PRO A 116 -10.83 -7.61 4.80
CA PRO A 116 -9.78 -7.04 5.63
C PRO A 116 -9.55 -5.54 5.42
N PHE A 117 -10.25 -4.87 4.52
CA PHE A 117 -9.89 -3.53 4.05
C PHE A 117 -10.65 -2.43 4.78
N PHE A 118 -9.92 -1.65 5.56
CA PHE A 118 -10.42 -0.53 6.32
C PHE A 118 -9.82 0.78 5.81
N LEU A 119 -10.57 1.88 5.90
CA LEU A 119 -9.97 3.21 5.81
C LEU A 119 -9.08 3.45 7.03
N SER A 120 -7.93 4.11 6.86
CA SER A 120 -7.07 4.49 8.01
C SER A 120 -7.47 5.86 8.57
N SER A 121 -7.27 6.05 9.89
CA SER A 121 -7.50 7.33 10.60
C SER A 121 -6.72 8.46 9.94
N SER A 122 -7.42 9.26 9.14
CA SER A 122 -6.90 10.35 8.30
C SER A 122 -8.07 11.14 7.70
N VAL A 123 -7.80 12.12 6.83
CA VAL A 123 -8.88 12.87 6.13
C VAL A 123 -9.87 11.98 5.40
N VAL A 124 -9.48 10.78 4.96
CA VAL A 124 -10.37 9.92 4.17
C VAL A 124 -11.50 9.29 5.00
N GLY A 125 -11.61 9.60 6.29
CA GLY A 125 -12.66 9.12 7.18
C GLY A 125 -12.95 10.11 8.31
N SER A 126 -13.18 11.38 7.99
CA SER A 126 -13.34 12.47 8.96
C SER A 126 -14.79 12.84 9.30
N ASN A 127 -15.78 12.48 8.46
CA ASN A 127 -17.19 12.81 8.69
C ASN A 127 -18.13 11.69 8.20
N TYR A 128 -19.42 11.86 8.48
CA TYR A 128 -20.46 10.91 8.13
C TYR A 128 -20.51 10.62 6.63
N GLU A 129 -20.56 11.66 5.78
CA GLU A 129 -20.75 11.53 4.33
C GLU A 129 -19.61 10.75 3.67
N MET A 130 -18.38 11.02 4.12
CA MET A 130 -17.18 10.35 3.62
C MET A 130 -17.18 8.86 3.95
N VAL A 131 -17.46 8.53 5.22
CA VAL A 131 -17.43 7.14 5.68
C VAL A 131 -18.64 6.35 5.14
N ALA A 132 -19.83 6.94 5.12
CA ALA A 132 -21.03 6.31 4.55
C ALA A 132 -20.79 5.94 3.08
N LYS A 133 -20.24 6.87 2.28
CA LYS A 133 -19.89 6.60 0.87
C LYS A 133 -18.88 5.46 0.73
N ALA A 134 -17.90 5.36 1.63
CA ALA A 134 -16.94 4.27 1.61
C ALA A 134 -17.60 2.92 1.96
N PHE A 135 -18.47 2.89 2.96
CA PHE A 135 -19.23 1.70 3.33
C PHE A 135 -20.14 1.20 2.20
N ASP A 136 -20.83 2.11 1.51
CA ASP A 136 -21.63 1.81 0.32
C ASP A 136 -20.81 1.20 -0.82
N MET A 137 -19.53 1.58 -0.93
CA MET A 137 -18.61 1.04 -1.93
C MET A 137 -17.97 -0.30 -1.55
N GLY A 138 -18.18 -0.79 -0.33
CA GLY A 138 -17.71 -2.11 0.11
C GLY A 138 -16.50 -2.11 1.06
N TRP A 139 -16.10 -0.96 1.60
CA TRP A 139 -15.14 -0.94 2.71
C TRP A 139 -15.76 -1.61 3.93
N ALA A 140 -15.05 -2.55 4.57
CA ALA A 140 -15.57 -3.30 5.72
C ALA A 140 -15.59 -2.48 7.01
N GLY A 141 -14.72 -1.48 7.10
CA GLY A 141 -14.61 -0.63 8.26
C GLY A 141 -13.80 0.64 8.03
N VAL A 142 -13.72 1.45 9.07
CA VAL A 142 -12.94 2.69 9.11
C VAL A 142 -12.23 2.79 10.46
N ALA A 143 -10.95 3.13 10.45
CA ALA A 143 -10.35 3.88 11.53
C ALA A 143 -10.70 5.35 11.32
N PHE A 144 -11.62 5.85 12.15
CA PHE A 144 -12.12 7.22 12.05
C PHE A 144 -10.99 8.21 12.37
N LYS A 145 -11.02 9.41 11.77
CA LYS A 145 -10.04 10.47 12.03
C LYS A 145 -9.87 10.64 13.55
N THR A 146 -8.64 10.87 14.00
CA THR A 146 -8.29 10.89 15.43
C THR A 146 -9.09 11.97 16.16
N ILE A 147 -9.77 11.59 17.23
CA ILE A 147 -10.65 12.45 18.04
C ILE A 147 -9.96 12.82 19.35
N GLY A 148 -9.97 14.10 19.68
CA GLY A 148 -9.48 14.65 20.95
C GLY A 148 -10.49 15.63 21.56
N PHE A 149 -10.13 16.25 22.69
CA PHE A 149 -10.95 17.31 23.29
C PHE A 149 -10.71 18.69 22.67
N PHE A 150 -9.50 18.94 22.17
CA PHE A 150 -9.18 20.18 21.47
C PHE A 150 -9.53 20.06 19.98
N VAL A 151 -9.83 21.20 19.35
CA VAL A 151 -9.96 21.33 17.91
C VAL A 151 -8.74 22.10 17.40
N PRO A 152 -7.94 21.53 16.47
CA PRO A 152 -6.74 22.18 15.96
C PRO A 152 -7.08 23.39 15.07
N ASP A 153 -6.22 24.40 15.10
CA ASP A 153 -6.19 25.46 14.08
C ASP A 153 -5.22 25.04 12.97
N GLU A 154 -5.77 24.50 11.88
CA GLU A 154 -5.01 23.86 10.81
C GLU A 154 -4.36 24.87 9.86
N VAL A 155 -3.16 24.53 9.39
CA VAL A 155 -2.45 25.33 8.39
C VAL A 155 -2.89 24.99 6.96
N SER A 156 -2.60 25.91 6.03
CA SER A 156 -2.85 25.73 4.60
C SER A 156 -1.76 26.42 3.77
N PRO A 157 -1.18 25.74 2.76
CA PRO A 157 -1.37 24.33 2.39
C PRO A 157 -0.75 23.35 3.41
N ARG A 158 -1.19 22.09 3.37
CA ARG A 158 -0.71 21.04 4.31
C ARG A 158 -0.30 19.71 3.68
N PHE A 159 -0.28 19.64 2.35
CA PHE A 159 0.12 18.46 1.61
C PHE A 159 1.18 18.78 0.57
N ALA A 160 2.12 17.86 0.39
CA ALA A 160 3.12 17.88 -0.66
C ALA A 160 3.44 16.47 -1.12
N SER A 161 4.15 16.31 -2.23
CA SER A 161 4.41 15.00 -2.82
C SER A 161 5.79 14.87 -3.43
N LEU A 162 6.40 13.69 -3.29
CA LEU A 162 7.60 13.33 -4.01
C LEU A 162 7.20 12.62 -5.29
N THR A 163 7.57 13.19 -6.43
CA THR A 163 7.25 12.65 -7.75
C THR A 163 8.44 11.90 -8.35
N LYS A 164 8.16 11.06 -9.36
CA LYS A 164 9.18 10.34 -10.10
C LYS A 164 8.71 10.15 -11.55
N GLU A 165 9.46 10.70 -12.50
CA GLU A 165 9.11 10.71 -13.93
C GLU A 165 7.61 11.00 -14.18
N ASN A 166 6.90 10.14 -14.92
CA ASN A 166 5.49 10.36 -15.32
C ASN A 166 4.47 9.76 -14.33
N VAL A 167 4.86 9.37 -13.11
CA VAL A 167 3.87 8.96 -12.10
C VAL A 167 3.42 10.17 -11.27
N PRO A 168 2.13 10.26 -10.88
CA PRO A 168 1.61 11.42 -10.15
C PRO A 168 2.40 11.72 -8.88
N PHE A 169 2.69 10.70 -8.07
CA PHE A 169 3.68 10.75 -6.98
C PHE A 169 4.04 9.32 -6.52
N ILE A 170 5.19 9.17 -5.86
CA ILE A 170 5.62 7.93 -5.19
C ILE A 170 5.56 8.03 -3.66
N GLY A 171 5.50 9.24 -3.11
CA GLY A 171 5.28 9.47 -1.70
C GLY A 171 4.62 10.81 -1.43
N PHE A 172 4.03 10.92 -0.26
CA PHE A 172 3.11 12.00 0.10
C PHE A 172 3.43 12.48 1.52
N LYS A 173 3.70 13.78 1.69
CA LYS A 173 3.90 14.41 3.01
C LYS A 173 2.64 15.16 3.39
N ASN A 174 2.27 15.01 4.67
CA ASN A 174 1.28 15.86 5.32
C ASN A 174 1.88 16.51 6.57
N ILE A 175 1.35 17.67 6.93
CA ILE A 175 1.58 18.34 8.21
C ILE A 175 0.26 18.55 8.96
N GLU A 176 -0.70 17.65 8.73
CA GLU A 176 -2.03 17.68 9.34
C GLU A 176 -2.02 17.13 10.77
N GLN A 177 -2.91 17.64 11.61
CA GLN A 177 -3.11 17.25 13.01
C GLN A 177 -4.30 16.28 13.16
N ILE A 178 -5.02 16.33 14.28
CA ILE A 178 -6.18 15.49 14.57
C ILE A 178 -7.45 15.99 13.86
N SER A 179 -8.64 15.51 14.22
CA SER A 179 -9.90 16.00 13.66
C SER A 179 -10.07 17.51 13.86
N ASP A 180 -10.48 18.22 12.82
CA ASP A 180 -10.91 19.63 12.82
C ASP A 180 -12.39 19.81 13.18
N HIS A 181 -13.15 18.72 13.32
CA HIS A 181 -14.48 18.72 13.91
C HIS A 181 -14.43 18.67 15.44
N SER A 182 -15.42 19.30 16.09
CA SER A 182 -15.61 19.24 17.54
C SER A 182 -15.91 17.81 18.02
N LEU A 183 -15.70 17.56 19.31
CA LEU A 183 -16.02 16.27 19.92
C LEU A 183 -17.50 15.91 19.74
N GLU A 184 -18.42 16.87 19.84
CA GLU A 184 -19.86 16.64 19.69
C GLU A 184 -20.23 16.22 18.26
N GLU A 185 -19.69 16.90 17.25
CA GLU A 185 -19.89 16.55 15.84
C GLU A 185 -19.39 15.13 15.55
N ASN A 186 -18.18 14.80 16.01
CA ASN A 186 -17.60 13.48 15.86
C ASN A 186 -18.48 12.39 16.49
N ILE A 187 -18.98 12.60 17.71
CA ILE A 187 -19.91 11.67 18.37
C ILE A 187 -21.19 11.51 17.53
N GLY A 188 -21.73 12.61 16.99
CA GLY A 188 -22.89 12.60 16.11
C GLY A 188 -22.67 11.76 14.86
N PHE A 189 -21.52 11.93 14.20
CA PHE A 189 -21.14 11.13 13.03
C PHE A 189 -21.05 9.64 13.36
N LEU A 190 -20.36 9.26 14.44
CA LEU A 190 -20.18 7.87 14.85
C LEU A 190 -21.51 7.18 15.14
N LYS A 191 -22.40 7.84 15.91
CA LYS A 191 -23.72 7.30 16.23
C LYS A 191 -24.55 7.06 14.98
N LYS A 192 -24.62 8.06 14.09
CA LYS A 192 -25.37 7.98 12.84
C LYS A 192 -24.80 6.92 11.89
N LEU A 193 -23.48 6.80 11.82
CA LEU A 193 -22.82 5.74 11.06
C LEU A 193 -23.17 4.36 11.60
N LYS A 194 -23.11 4.15 12.93
CA LYS A 194 -23.42 2.86 13.53
C LYS A 194 -24.90 2.50 13.39
N GLU A 195 -25.80 3.47 13.49
CA GLU A 195 -27.23 3.30 13.25
C GLU A 195 -27.52 2.86 11.81
N ASN A 196 -26.93 3.56 10.82
CA ASN A 196 -27.20 3.28 9.40
C ASN A 196 -26.43 2.07 8.86
N TYR A 197 -25.29 1.74 9.46
CA TYR A 197 -24.40 0.66 9.02
C TYR A 197 -24.01 -0.26 10.18
N PRO A 198 -24.95 -0.97 10.82
CA PRO A 198 -24.71 -1.74 12.04
C PRO A 198 -23.71 -2.89 11.88
N LYS A 199 -23.51 -3.38 10.64
CA LYS A 199 -22.56 -4.46 10.32
C LYS A 199 -21.14 -3.95 9.99
N LYS A 200 -20.98 -2.65 9.75
CA LYS A 200 -19.67 -2.06 9.40
C LYS A 200 -18.91 -1.74 10.66
N ILE A 201 -17.59 -1.87 10.58
CA ILE A 201 -16.71 -1.72 11.75
C ILE A 201 -16.21 -0.28 11.85
N ILE A 202 -16.37 0.31 13.03
CA ILE A 202 -15.89 1.65 13.38
C ILE A 202 -14.81 1.47 14.44
N VAL A 203 -13.57 1.74 14.04
CA VAL A 203 -12.43 1.90 14.93
C VAL A 203 -12.33 3.39 15.27
N ALA A 204 -12.63 3.77 16.50
CA ALA A 204 -12.50 5.16 16.93
C ALA A 204 -11.04 5.44 17.31
N SER A 205 -10.32 6.16 16.46
CA SER A 205 -8.99 6.65 16.80
C SER A 205 -9.10 7.81 17.78
N ILE A 206 -8.39 7.75 18.90
CA ILE A 206 -8.42 8.79 19.94
C ILE A 206 -7.03 9.24 20.32
N MET A 207 -6.97 10.47 20.85
CA MET A 207 -5.76 11.03 21.44
C MET A 207 -6.13 11.99 22.57
N GLY A 208 -5.65 11.71 23.78
CA GLY A 208 -5.75 12.60 24.94
C GLY A 208 -4.38 13.11 25.38
N GLU A 209 -4.37 14.15 26.19
CA GLU A 209 -3.14 14.75 26.71
C GLU A 209 -2.66 14.11 28.03
N ASN A 210 -3.56 13.47 28.77
CA ASN A 210 -3.31 12.87 30.08
C ASN A 210 -4.19 11.64 30.33
N GLU A 211 -3.91 10.85 31.38
CA GLU A 211 -4.66 9.63 31.69
C GLU A 211 -6.19 9.84 31.81
N GLU A 212 -6.62 10.97 32.38
CA GLU A 212 -8.03 11.28 32.55
C GLU A 212 -8.72 11.45 31.20
N GLU A 213 -8.10 12.18 30.28
CA GLU A 213 -8.63 12.36 28.93
C GLU A 213 -8.67 11.07 28.12
N TRP A 214 -7.61 10.27 28.13
CA TRP A 214 -7.59 8.96 27.47
C TRP A 214 -8.70 8.04 27.99
N THR A 215 -8.94 8.05 29.30
CA THR A 215 -10.02 7.28 29.95
C THR A 215 -11.40 7.79 29.51
N LYS A 216 -11.61 9.11 29.53
CA LYS A 216 -12.88 9.74 29.14
C LYS A 216 -13.20 9.53 27.65
N LEU A 217 -12.25 9.80 26.75
CA LEU A 217 -12.43 9.61 25.31
C LEU A 217 -12.79 8.15 24.99
N ALA A 218 -12.08 7.18 25.58
CA ALA A 218 -12.40 5.77 25.39
C ALA A 218 -13.85 5.45 25.79
N LYS A 219 -14.31 5.95 26.94
CA LYS A 219 -15.68 5.77 27.42
C LYS A 219 -16.71 6.43 26.50
N ILE A 220 -16.45 7.66 26.05
CA ILE A 220 -17.33 8.41 25.15
C ILE A 220 -17.46 7.69 23.81
N MET A 221 -16.34 7.27 23.20
CA MET A 221 -16.35 6.56 21.91
C MET A 221 -17.03 5.19 22.01
N THR A 222 -16.84 4.48 23.13
CA THR A 222 -17.57 3.23 23.42
C THR A 222 -19.08 3.47 23.42
N ASN A 223 -19.54 4.51 24.12
CA ASN A 223 -20.97 4.86 24.18
C ASN A 223 -21.51 5.42 22.85
N ALA A 224 -20.64 5.95 21.98
CA ALA A 224 -21.00 6.41 20.64
C ALA A 224 -21.17 5.26 19.65
N GLY A 225 -20.82 4.02 20.03
CA GLY A 225 -20.98 2.84 19.20
C GLY A 225 -19.73 2.45 18.41
N ALA A 226 -18.53 2.82 18.86
CA ALA A 226 -17.30 2.23 18.31
C ALA A 226 -17.24 0.73 18.58
N ASP A 227 -16.63 -0.05 17.69
CA ASP A 227 -16.38 -1.48 17.91
C ASP A 227 -14.96 -1.74 18.45
N ILE A 228 -14.02 -0.85 18.13
CA ILE A 228 -12.61 -0.92 18.53
C ILE A 228 -12.13 0.51 18.84
N ILE A 229 -11.25 0.66 19.83
CA ILE A 229 -10.54 1.92 20.10
C ILE A 229 -9.11 1.83 19.53
N GLU A 230 -8.68 2.82 18.75
CA GLU A 230 -7.29 2.94 18.29
C GLU A 230 -6.59 4.08 19.07
N CYS A 231 -5.55 3.76 19.83
CA CYS A 231 -4.74 4.75 20.51
C CYS A 231 -3.69 5.31 19.56
N ASN A 232 -3.83 6.57 19.15
CA ASN A 232 -2.88 7.23 18.28
C ASN A 232 -1.66 7.73 19.08
N PHE A 233 -0.66 6.86 19.27
CA PHE A 233 0.63 7.19 19.90
C PHE A 233 1.66 7.76 18.91
N SER A 234 1.23 8.20 17.73
CA SER A 234 2.15 8.33 16.60
C SER A 234 2.00 9.60 15.78
N CYS A 235 1.14 10.55 16.17
CA CYS A 235 0.98 11.82 15.45
C CYS A 235 2.29 12.66 15.48
N PRO A 236 2.98 12.89 14.34
CA PRO A 236 4.26 13.61 14.32
C PRO A 236 4.11 15.13 14.43
N GLN A 237 2.88 15.66 14.30
CA GLN A 237 2.60 17.10 14.26
C GLN A 237 2.12 17.68 15.60
N MET A 238 1.98 16.84 16.63
CA MET A 238 1.57 17.33 17.94
C MET A 238 2.71 18.09 18.60
N VAL A 239 2.37 19.27 19.14
CA VAL A 239 3.31 20.17 19.82
C VAL A 239 3.15 19.99 21.33
N GLY A 240 4.22 19.54 22.00
CA GLY A 240 4.28 19.36 23.46
C GLY A 240 5.10 18.13 23.85
N GLU A 241 5.95 18.23 24.87
CA GLU A 241 6.69 17.08 25.39
C GLU A 241 5.71 15.99 25.86
N GLY A 242 5.87 14.77 25.35
CA GLY A 242 5.02 13.64 25.74
C GLY A 242 3.67 13.57 25.01
N LEU A 243 3.52 14.22 23.85
CA LEU A 243 2.38 14.07 22.94
C LEU A 243 2.78 13.42 21.61
N GLY A 244 1.79 12.84 20.90
CA GLY A 244 1.98 12.33 19.55
C GLY A 244 3.11 11.29 19.42
N SER A 245 3.96 11.41 18.39
CA SER A 245 5.02 10.44 18.08
C SER A 245 6.09 10.29 19.17
N ASP A 246 6.18 11.22 20.12
CA ASP A 246 7.11 11.13 21.24
C ASP A 246 6.59 10.17 22.31
N VAL A 247 5.26 10.04 22.43
CA VAL A 247 4.62 8.96 23.21
C VAL A 247 5.00 7.60 22.64
N GLY A 248 4.80 7.39 21.34
CA GLY A 248 5.02 6.09 20.70
C GLY A 248 6.47 5.60 20.72
N GLN A 249 7.42 6.50 21.00
CA GLN A 249 8.83 6.17 21.19
C GLN A 249 9.17 5.82 22.65
N ASN A 250 8.31 6.15 23.60
CA ASN A 250 8.51 5.91 25.03
C ASN A 250 7.59 4.77 25.53
N PRO A 251 8.14 3.57 25.82
CA PRO A 251 7.37 2.43 26.31
C PRO A 251 6.57 2.69 27.60
N ASP A 252 7.05 3.57 28.47
CA ASP A 252 6.37 3.89 29.73
C ASP A 252 5.12 4.74 29.47
N LEU A 253 5.21 5.73 28.58
CA LEU A 253 4.05 6.53 28.15
C LEU A 253 3.04 5.68 27.38
N VAL A 254 3.50 4.82 26.46
CA VAL A 254 2.65 3.85 25.77
C VAL A 254 1.89 2.99 26.77
N SER A 255 2.59 2.48 27.79
CA SER A 255 1.99 1.65 28.82
C SER A 255 0.96 2.41 29.67
N MET A 256 1.31 3.63 30.08
CA MET A 256 0.46 4.51 30.89
C MET A 256 -0.85 4.82 30.16
N TYR A 257 -0.78 5.30 28.92
CA TYR A 257 -1.98 5.67 28.17
C TYR A 257 -2.78 4.46 27.69
N THR A 258 -2.14 3.34 27.38
CA THR A 258 -2.88 2.09 27.09
C THR A 258 -3.69 1.63 28.30
N ARG A 259 -3.11 1.67 29.51
CA ARG A 259 -3.86 1.38 30.75
C ARG A 259 -5.00 2.36 30.97
N ALA A 260 -4.77 3.65 30.76
CA ALA A 260 -5.79 4.67 30.88
C ALA A 260 -6.97 4.43 29.92
N THR A 261 -6.69 4.18 28.63
CA THR A 261 -7.73 3.79 27.66
C THR A 261 -8.48 2.55 28.12
N ARG A 262 -7.78 1.50 28.58
CA ARG A 262 -8.40 0.28 29.09
C ARG A 262 -9.32 0.51 30.29
N LYS A 263 -9.02 1.47 31.19
CA LYS A 263 -9.93 1.86 32.29
C LYS A 263 -11.27 2.40 31.76
N GLY A 264 -11.26 3.04 30.59
CA GLY A 264 -12.43 3.67 29.99
C GLY A 264 -13.28 2.78 29.08
N THR A 265 -12.76 1.64 28.64
CA THR A 265 -13.46 0.76 27.68
C THR A 265 -13.23 -0.73 27.88
N HIS A 266 -14.27 -1.51 27.60
CA HIS A 266 -14.20 -2.97 27.47
C HIS A 266 -13.91 -3.42 26.03
N LEU A 267 -13.99 -2.52 25.05
CA LEU A 267 -13.75 -2.84 23.63
C LEU A 267 -12.30 -3.24 23.37
N PRO A 268 -12.00 -3.94 22.27
CA PRO A 268 -10.64 -4.13 21.81
C PRO A 268 -9.89 -2.81 21.64
N ILE A 269 -8.60 -2.81 21.97
CA ILE A 269 -7.72 -1.64 21.85
C ILE A 269 -6.60 -1.95 20.87
N LEU A 270 -6.44 -1.11 19.85
CA LEU A 270 -5.28 -1.10 18.97
C LEU A 270 -4.31 -0.02 19.44
N ALA A 271 -3.03 -0.35 19.56
CA ALA A 271 -2.01 0.65 19.76
C ALA A 271 -1.36 1.01 18.40
N LYS A 272 -1.51 2.25 17.94
CA LYS A 272 -1.00 2.69 16.63
C LYS A 272 0.44 3.17 16.72
N MET A 273 1.35 2.41 16.13
CA MET A 273 2.80 2.56 16.30
C MET A 273 3.43 3.55 15.32
N THR A 274 4.40 4.32 15.83
CA THR A 274 5.23 5.24 15.06
C THR A 274 6.44 4.51 14.46
N PRO A 275 6.74 4.65 13.15
CA PRO A 275 7.95 4.09 12.56
C PRO A 275 9.21 4.91 12.86
N ASN A 276 9.09 6.02 13.59
CA ASN A 276 10.18 6.94 13.91
C ASN A 276 11.04 6.41 15.08
N ILE A 277 11.41 5.13 15.02
CA ILE A 277 12.17 4.42 16.05
C ILE A 277 12.99 3.29 15.39
N GLY A 278 14.07 2.86 16.05
CA GLY A 278 14.90 1.74 15.57
C GLY A 278 14.22 0.36 15.69
N ASP A 279 13.56 0.11 16.82
CA ASP A 279 12.89 -1.16 17.17
C ASP A 279 11.46 -0.92 17.68
N MET A 280 10.47 -1.22 16.85
CA MET A 280 9.05 -1.06 17.17
C MET A 280 8.54 -2.16 18.11
N THR A 281 9.26 -3.27 18.28
CA THR A 281 8.82 -4.38 19.14
C THR A 281 8.78 -3.96 20.61
N ILE A 282 9.61 -2.99 21.03
CA ILE A 282 9.69 -2.50 22.40
C ILE A 282 8.38 -1.80 22.82
N PRO A 283 7.93 -0.70 22.17
CA PRO A 283 6.66 -0.07 22.52
C PRO A 283 5.46 -0.98 22.23
N ALA A 284 5.51 -1.85 21.20
CA ALA A 284 4.43 -2.80 20.94
C ALA A 284 4.25 -3.82 22.10
N LYS A 285 5.34 -4.37 22.64
CA LYS A 285 5.29 -5.23 23.85
C LYS A 285 4.71 -4.48 25.05
N ALA A 286 5.09 -3.23 25.22
CA ALA A 286 4.61 -2.38 26.31
C ALA A 286 3.09 -2.14 26.23
N ALA A 287 2.58 -1.86 25.03
CA ALA A 287 1.14 -1.73 24.77
C ALA A 287 0.39 -3.04 25.06
N MET A 288 0.85 -4.17 24.53
CA MET A 288 0.19 -5.47 24.75
C MET A 288 0.13 -5.85 26.23
N LYS A 289 1.23 -5.67 26.97
CA LYS A 289 1.28 -5.90 28.44
C LYS A 289 0.37 -4.96 29.23
N SER A 290 0.01 -3.82 28.66
CA SER A 290 -0.80 -2.79 29.30
C SER A 290 -2.29 -2.86 28.94
N GLY A 291 -2.69 -3.88 28.18
CA GLY A 291 -4.11 -4.16 27.88
C GLY A 291 -4.55 -3.83 26.47
N ALA A 292 -3.62 -3.54 25.54
CA ALA A 292 -3.93 -3.55 24.11
C ALA A 292 -4.30 -4.97 23.65
N THR A 293 -5.24 -5.05 22.71
CA THR A 293 -5.69 -6.30 22.09
C THR A 293 -4.93 -6.59 20.79
N GLY A 294 -4.45 -5.54 20.12
CA GLY A 294 -3.66 -5.65 18.90
C GLY A 294 -2.86 -4.39 18.63
N VAL A 295 -2.18 -4.37 17.48
CA VAL A 295 -1.34 -3.25 17.03
C VAL A 295 -1.82 -2.76 15.68
N ALA A 296 -1.78 -1.44 15.47
CA ALA A 296 -1.91 -0.84 14.14
C ALA A 296 -0.53 -0.32 13.70
N ALA A 297 -0.02 -0.77 12.56
CA ALA A 297 1.34 -0.46 12.12
C ALA A 297 1.44 -0.30 10.60
N ILE A 298 2.01 0.77 10.06
CA ILE A 298 2.71 1.89 10.73
C ILE A 298 2.03 3.24 10.49
N ASN A 299 2.26 4.22 11.37
CA ASN A 299 1.98 5.62 11.03
C ASN A 299 3.04 6.16 10.04
N THR A 300 3.00 7.46 9.77
CA THR A 300 3.88 8.16 8.83
C THR A 300 5.32 8.34 9.35
N ILE A 301 6.25 8.49 8.42
CA ILE A 301 7.69 8.65 8.70
C ILE A 301 8.05 10.14 8.68
N LYS A 302 8.75 10.67 9.69
CA LYS A 302 9.19 12.07 9.75
C LYS A 302 10.07 12.39 8.53
N SER A 303 9.76 13.49 7.82
CA SER A 303 10.46 13.89 6.59
C SER A 303 10.45 15.39 6.31
N ILE A 304 11.42 15.82 5.52
CA ILE A 304 11.39 17.06 4.72
C ILE A 304 11.14 16.62 3.27
N MET A 305 10.30 17.36 2.52
CA MET A 305 9.86 16.91 1.19
C MET A 305 10.90 17.23 0.11
N ASN A 306 11.36 18.47 0.10
CA ASN A 306 12.23 19.07 -0.90
C ASN A 306 12.86 20.33 -0.30
N ILE A 307 13.77 20.98 -1.02
CA ILE A 307 14.20 22.35 -0.71
C ILE A 307 14.08 23.14 -2.00
N ASP A 308 13.25 24.18 -1.99
CA ASP A 308 13.23 25.18 -3.03
C ASP A 308 14.51 26.01 -2.93
N LEU A 309 15.29 26.06 -4.00
CA LEU A 309 16.61 26.70 -4.00
C LEU A 309 16.55 28.21 -4.24
N GLU A 310 15.36 28.78 -4.51
CA GLU A 310 15.15 30.22 -4.63
C GLU A 310 14.82 30.85 -3.28
N ASN A 311 13.96 30.21 -2.48
CA ASN A 311 13.52 30.72 -1.17
C ASN A 311 14.01 29.91 0.04
N PHE A 312 14.67 28.76 -0.17
CA PHE A 312 15.16 27.84 0.87
C PHE A 312 14.09 27.25 1.80
N GLY A 313 12.81 27.28 1.38
CA GLY A 313 11.70 26.58 2.02
C GLY A 313 11.56 25.11 1.57
N SER A 314 10.68 24.34 2.23
CA SER A 314 10.26 22.99 1.80
C SER A 314 8.74 22.97 1.69
N GLU A 315 8.22 22.16 0.77
CA GLU A 315 6.79 21.95 0.64
C GLU A 315 6.22 21.03 1.75
N PRO A 316 4.95 21.22 2.15
CA PRO A 316 4.14 22.40 1.86
C PRO A 316 4.73 23.64 2.57
N ASP A 317 4.73 24.77 1.88
CA ASP A 317 5.22 26.06 2.37
C ASP A 317 4.07 26.88 2.95
N ILE A 318 4.29 27.46 4.13
CA ILE A 318 3.36 28.29 4.89
C ILE A 318 4.09 29.59 5.22
N GLU A 319 3.85 30.60 4.40
CA GLU A 319 4.46 31.93 4.52
C GLU A 319 6.00 31.88 4.63
N GLY A 320 6.64 31.07 3.77
CA GLY A 320 8.10 30.89 3.73
C GLY A 320 8.67 29.95 4.79
N LYS A 321 7.81 29.18 5.48
CA LYS A 321 8.20 28.23 6.52
C LYS A 321 7.52 26.88 6.32
N THR A 322 8.11 25.85 6.91
CA THR A 322 7.56 24.49 6.90
C THR A 322 8.03 23.73 8.13
N SER A 323 7.34 22.64 8.47
CA SER A 323 7.75 21.72 9.53
C SER A 323 8.21 20.38 8.96
N ILE A 324 8.84 19.57 9.82
CA ILE A 324 9.01 18.15 9.57
C ILE A 324 7.61 17.52 9.51
N GLY A 325 7.30 16.88 8.38
CA GLY A 325 5.99 16.30 8.09
C GLY A 325 5.96 14.77 8.15
N GLY A 326 4.76 14.20 8.12
CA GLY A 326 4.54 12.76 8.00
C GLY A 326 4.55 12.29 6.55
N TYR A 327 5.54 11.47 6.18
CA TYR A 327 5.69 10.83 4.88
C TYR A 327 4.94 9.50 4.79
N SER A 328 4.22 9.31 3.69
CA SER A 328 3.33 8.19 3.39
C SER A 328 3.35 7.84 1.90
N GLY A 329 2.49 6.91 1.46
CA GLY A 329 2.41 6.45 0.07
C GLY A 329 3.30 5.24 -0.24
N LYS A 330 3.38 4.84 -1.51
CA LYS A 330 4.09 3.63 -1.97
C LYS A 330 5.51 3.50 -1.44
N ALA A 331 6.23 4.63 -1.36
CA ALA A 331 7.64 4.66 -0.95
C ALA A 331 7.90 4.07 0.44
N ILE A 332 6.92 4.11 1.36
CA ILE A 332 7.11 3.60 2.73
C ILE A 332 6.78 2.11 2.89
N LYS A 333 6.22 1.45 1.86
CA LYS A 333 5.80 0.04 1.93
C LYS A 333 6.92 -0.89 2.45
N PRO A 334 8.16 -0.85 1.93
CA PRO A 334 9.21 -1.76 2.40
C PRO A 334 9.56 -1.57 3.89
N ILE A 335 9.38 -0.35 4.42
CA ILE A 335 9.62 -0.01 5.82
C ILE A 335 8.50 -0.59 6.70
N ALA A 336 7.24 -0.45 6.27
CA ALA A 336 6.09 -1.05 6.93
C ALA A 336 6.22 -2.58 7.03
N LEU A 337 6.52 -3.24 5.91
CA LEU A 337 6.72 -4.70 5.84
C LEU A 337 7.85 -5.17 6.78
N ARG A 338 8.94 -4.41 6.91
CA ARG A 338 10.03 -4.69 7.86
C ARG A 338 9.51 -4.74 9.29
N PHE A 339 8.87 -3.67 9.77
CA PHE A 339 8.40 -3.58 11.15
C PHE A 339 7.37 -4.66 11.49
N ILE A 340 6.46 -4.97 10.56
CA ILE A 340 5.49 -6.05 10.73
C ILE A 340 6.19 -7.40 10.87
N ASN A 341 7.15 -7.71 10.00
CA ASN A 341 7.93 -8.93 10.09
C ASN A 341 8.73 -9.02 11.41
N GLU A 342 9.32 -7.91 11.88
CA GLU A 342 10.05 -7.88 13.15
C GLU A 342 9.13 -8.19 14.34
N MET A 343 7.93 -7.58 14.38
CA MET A 343 6.92 -7.88 15.40
C MET A 343 6.44 -9.33 15.33
N LYS A 344 6.07 -9.83 14.14
CA LYS A 344 5.58 -11.21 13.97
C LYS A 344 6.65 -12.28 14.21
N LYS A 345 7.94 -11.91 14.20
CA LYS A 345 9.05 -12.78 14.62
C LYS A 345 9.45 -12.64 16.08
N CYS A 346 8.97 -11.62 16.76
CA CYS A 346 9.21 -11.46 18.18
C CYS A 346 8.36 -12.47 18.95
N ASN A 347 8.98 -13.32 19.79
CA ASN A 347 8.27 -14.39 20.49
C ASN A 347 7.08 -13.91 21.33
N GLU A 348 7.16 -12.71 21.90
CA GLU A 348 6.09 -12.11 22.71
C GLU A 348 4.96 -11.49 21.87
N LEU A 349 5.19 -11.24 20.57
CA LEU A 349 4.24 -10.55 19.67
C LEU A 349 3.80 -11.38 18.46
N LYS A 350 4.35 -12.58 18.27
CA LYS A 350 4.12 -13.42 17.08
C LYS A 350 2.63 -13.69 16.81
N ASP A 351 1.83 -13.80 17.87
CA ASP A 351 0.39 -14.07 17.84
C ASP A 351 -0.45 -12.79 18.02
N THR A 352 0.20 -11.62 18.16
CA THR A 352 -0.51 -10.33 18.27
C THR A 352 -1.23 -10.03 16.96
N PRO A 353 -2.54 -9.70 16.99
CA PRO A 353 -3.26 -9.20 15.82
C PRO A 353 -2.65 -7.89 15.33
N ILE A 354 -2.39 -7.77 14.03
CA ILE A 354 -1.83 -6.56 13.42
C ILE A 354 -2.76 -6.04 12.33
N SER A 355 -3.17 -4.79 12.48
CA SER A 355 -3.75 -3.96 11.44
C SER A 355 -2.62 -3.28 10.65
N GLY A 356 -2.31 -3.81 9.47
CA GLY A 356 -1.18 -3.40 8.63
C GLY A 356 -1.51 -2.21 7.72
N MET A 357 -0.61 -1.24 7.62
CA MET A 357 -0.75 -0.09 6.71
C MET A 357 0.60 0.49 6.30
N GLY A 358 0.61 1.20 5.16
CA GLY A 358 1.76 1.90 4.61
C GLY A 358 2.03 1.55 3.15
N GLY A 359 1.54 2.37 2.22
CA GLY A 359 1.84 2.22 0.78
C GLY A 359 1.13 1.06 0.07
N ILE A 360 -0.06 0.66 0.55
CA ILE A 360 -0.92 -0.35 -0.10
C ILE A 360 -1.69 0.31 -1.25
N GLU A 361 -1.32 0.02 -2.50
CA GLU A 361 -1.98 0.58 -3.70
C GLU A 361 -2.64 -0.48 -4.58
N THR A 362 -2.26 -1.75 -4.43
CA THR A 362 -2.83 -2.86 -5.21
C THR A 362 -3.18 -4.05 -4.33
N TRP A 363 -3.95 -5.00 -4.88
CA TRP A 363 -4.25 -6.27 -4.21
C TRP A 363 -2.99 -7.06 -3.87
N ARG A 364 -1.91 -6.90 -4.67
CA ARG A 364 -0.63 -7.57 -4.43
C ARG A 364 0.08 -6.99 -3.22
N ASP A 365 0.06 -5.67 -3.07
CA ASP A 365 0.56 -5.03 -1.85
C ASP A 365 -0.21 -5.55 -0.63
N ALA A 366 -1.56 -5.60 -0.72
CA ALA A 366 -2.37 -6.14 0.36
C ALA A 366 -1.98 -7.59 0.71
N ALA A 367 -1.84 -8.46 -0.29
CA ALA A 367 -1.41 -9.84 -0.10
C ALA A 367 -0.02 -9.93 0.55
N GLU A 368 0.93 -9.04 0.24
CA GLU A 368 2.24 -9.00 0.91
C GLU A 368 2.10 -8.76 2.42
N PHE A 369 1.29 -7.78 2.84
CA PHE A 369 1.02 -7.54 4.27
C PHE A 369 0.35 -8.74 4.94
N MET A 370 -0.67 -9.34 4.29
CA MET A 370 -1.35 -10.52 4.83
C MET A 370 -0.38 -11.68 4.99
N THR A 371 0.47 -11.96 3.99
CA THR A 371 1.47 -13.04 4.08
C THR A 371 2.56 -12.80 5.13
N LEU A 372 2.74 -11.56 5.60
CA LEU A 372 3.57 -11.24 6.76
C LEU A 372 2.82 -11.32 8.10
N GLY A 373 1.54 -11.67 8.09
CA GLY A 373 0.77 -11.96 9.28
C GLY A 373 -0.23 -10.89 9.67
N CYS A 374 -0.41 -9.82 8.89
CA CYS A 374 -1.52 -8.90 9.15
C CYS A 374 -2.86 -9.60 8.88
N GLU A 375 -3.81 -9.43 9.78
CA GLU A 375 -5.18 -9.93 9.61
C GLU A 375 -6.10 -8.83 9.06
N ASN A 376 -5.85 -7.57 9.40
CA ASN A 376 -6.58 -6.40 8.92
C ASN A 376 -5.62 -5.43 8.22
N LEU A 377 -6.12 -4.64 7.27
CA LEU A 377 -5.34 -3.66 6.52
C LEU A 377 -6.03 -2.30 6.52
N GLN A 378 -5.28 -1.23 6.77
CA GLN A 378 -5.78 0.14 6.62
C GLN A 378 -5.15 0.89 5.45
N VAL A 379 -5.93 1.72 4.76
CA VAL A 379 -5.52 2.43 3.54
C VAL A 379 -5.88 3.92 3.63
N THR A 380 -4.92 4.79 3.26
CA THR A 380 -5.10 6.26 3.25
C THR A 380 -4.66 6.88 1.92
N THR A 381 -3.35 6.89 1.62
CA THR A 381 -2.80 7.66 0.49
C THR A 381 -3.40 7.23 -0.86
N SER A 382 -3.64 5.93 -1.05
CA SER A 382 -4.25 5.39 -2.26
C SER A 382 -5.70 5.85 -2.43
N VAL A 383 -6.43 6.07 -1.33
CA VAL A 383 -7.77 6.66 -1.37
C VAL A 383 -7.71 8.15 -1.69
N MET A 384 -6.74 8.89 -1.14
CA MET A 384 -6.50 10.29 -1.50
C MET A 384 -6.17 10.44 -3.00
N GLN A 385 -5.45 9.49 -3.57
CA GLN A 385 -5.01 9.52 -4.97
C GLN A 385 -6.08 9.01 -5.95
N TYR A 386 -6.76 7.91 -5.62
CA TYR A 386 -7.59 7.14 -6.56
C TYR A 386 -9.07 7.06 -6.17
N GLY A 387 -9.45 7.65 -5.03
CA GLY A 387 -10.80 7.60 -4.47
C GLY A 387 -11.17 6.27 -3.82
N TYR A 388 -12.32 6.23 -3.14
CA TYR A 388 -12.80 5.04 -2.43
C TYR A 388 -13.01 3.82 -3.33
N ARG A 389 -13.23 4.02 -4.63
CA ARG A 389 -13.45 2.95 -5.61
C ARG A 389 -12.30 1.94 -5.70
N ILE A 390 -11.10 2.28 -5.24
CA ILE A 390 -9.97 1.35 -5.18
C ILE A 390 -10.30 0.05 -4.42
N ILE A 391 -11.28 0.07 -3.52
CA ILE A 391 -11.76 -1.13 -2.82
C ILE A 391 -12.25 -2.23 -3.78
N GLU A 392 -12.85 -1.87 -4.92
CA GLU A 392 -13.28 -2.83 -5.94
C GLU A 392 -12.08 -3.65 -6.44
N ASP A 393 -10.98 -2.95 -6.75
CA ASP A 393 -9.74 -3.54 -7.28
C ASP A 393 -9.01 -4.37 -6.22
N LEU A 394 -9.03 -3.92 -4.96
CA LEU A 394 -8.44 -4.64 -3.82
C LEU A 394 -9.16 -5.96 -3.55
N ILE A 395 -10.50 -5.94 -3.49
CA ILE A 395 -11.32 -7.12 -3.23
C ILE A 395 -11.22 -8.12 -4.39
N GLU A 396 -11.47 -7.66 -5.62
CA GLU A 396 -11.49 -8.54 -6.78
C GLU A 396 -10.13 -9.18 -7.04
N GLY A 397 -9.05 -8.37 -7.03
CA GLY A 397 -7.71 -8.89 -7.25
C GLY A 397 -7.27 -9.89 -6.18
N THR A 398 -7.67 -9.67 -4.92
CA THR A 398 -7.38 -10.61 -3.83
C THR A 398 -8.14 -11.93 -4.01
N LYS A 399 -9.44 -11.88 -4.36
CA LYS A 399 -10.24 -13.09 -4.61
C LYS A 399 -9.68 -13.92 -5.76
N LEU A 400 -9.36 -13.27 -6.88
CA LEU A 400 -8.83 -13.97 -8.06
C LEU A 400 -7.46 -14.59 -7.76
N TYR A 401 -6.58 -13.87 -7.05
CA TYR A 401 -5.32 -14.45 -6.60
C TYR A 401 -5.51 -15.70 -5.74
N LEU A 402 -6.42 -15.66 -4.76
CA LEU A 402 -6.71 -16.79 -3.89
C LEU A 402 -7.29 -17.98 -4.69
N SER A 403 -8.29 -17.73 -5.53
CA SER A 403 -8.92 -18.74 -6.40
C SER A 403 -7.91 -19.42 -7.31
N SER A 404 -7.10 -18.63 -8.03
CA SER A 404 -6.08 -19.12 -8.97
C SER A 404 -4.97 -19.94 -8.29
N ASN A 405 -4.75 -19.74 -6.99
CA ASN A 405 -3.76 -20.49 -6.21
C ASN A 405 -4.40 -21.61 -5.36
N GLY A 406 -5.69 -21.88 -5.54
CA GLY A 406 -6.39 -22.98 -4.85
C GLY A 406 -6.70 -22.71 -3.38
N TYR A 407 -6.71 -21.44 -2.96
CA TYR A 407 -7.15 -21.05 -1.61
C TYR A 407 -8.65 -20.78 -1.59
N THR A 408 -9.28 -21.14 -0.48
CA THR A 408 -10.72 -20.96 -0.22
C THR A 408 -10.99 -19.82 0.76
N SER A 409 -10.00 -19.42 1.55
CA SER A 409 -10.09 -18.30 2.49
C SER A 409 -8.81 -17.46 2.50
N ILE A 410 -8.96 -16.15 2.69
CA ILE A 410 -7.82 -15.24 2.89
C ILE A 410 -6.98 -15.61 4.11
N ARG A 411 -7.58 -16.24 5.12
CA ARG A 411 -6.90 -16.68 6.34
C ARG A 411 -5.78 -17.69 6.05
N GLU A 412 -5.91 -18.46 4.96
CA GLU A 412 -4.93 -19.47 4.57
C GLU A 412 -3.59 -18.89 4.13
N ILE A 413 -3.54 -17.61 3.74
CA ILE A 413 -2.28 -16.96 3.33
C ILE A 413 -1.63 -16.16 4.44
N VAL A 414 -2.35 -15.90 5.54
CA VAL A 414 -1.86 -15.07 6.63
C VAL A 414 -0.60 -15.69 7.24
N GLY A 415 0.49 -14.92 7.28
CA GLY A 415 1.78 -15.34 7.84
C GLY A 415 2.61 -16.31 7.00
N LYS A 416 2.17 -16.73 5.79
CA LYS A 416 2.89 -17.70 4.95
C LYS A 416 4.32 -17.29 4.56
N ALA A 417 4.65 -16.01 4.54
CA ALA A 417 5.97 -15.52 4.18
C ALA A 417 6.95 -15.45 5.36
N LEU A 418 6.49 -15.57 6.61
CA LEU A 418 7.31 -15.34 7.82
C LEU A 418 8.55 -16.25 7.89
N ASN A 419 8.41 -17.52 7.53
CA ASN A 419 9.50 -18.50 7.55
C ASN A 419 10.52 -18.28 6.42
N ASN A 420 10.15 -17.56 5.37
CA ASN A 420 11.00 -17.32 4.20
C ASN A 420 11.86 -16.07 4.34
N ILE A 421 11.51 -15.18 5.26
CA ILE A 421 12.40 -14.11 5.69
C ILE A 421 13.31 -14.71 6.75
N VAL A 422 14.62 -14.58 6.60
CA VAL A 422 15.58 -15.10 7.59
C VAL A 422 16.67 -14.09 7.84
N THR A 423 17.40 -14.26 8.94
CA THR A 423 18.57 -13.46 9.25
C THR A 423 19.70 -13.74 8.25
N ALA A 424 20.62 -12.78 8.09
CA ALA A 424 21.63 -12.81 7.02
C ALA A 424 22.62 -13.98 7.12
N ASP A 425 22.80 -14.56 8.31
CA ASP A 425 23.60 -15.74 8.60
C ASP A 425 22.96 -17.03 8.06
N LYS A 426 21.63 -17.11 7.98
CA LYS A 426 20.89 -18.27 7.48
C LYS A 426 20.81 -18.35 5.96
N LEU A 427 21.24 -17.30 5.25
CA LEU A 427 21.27 -17.28 3.79
C LEU A 427 22.40 -18.17 3.27
N LYS A 428 22.07 -19.10 2.36
CA LYS A 428 23.07 -19.96 1.70
C LYS A 428 24.03 -19.13 0.85
N ARG A 429 25.33 -19.22 1.12
CA ARG A 429 26.40 -18.44 0.46
C ARG A 429 27.32 -19.27 -0.44
N ASP A 430 27.09 -20.57 -0.51
CA ASP A 430 27.86 -21.58 -1.24
C ASP A 430 27.48 -21.68 -2.74
N SER A 431 26.57 -20.83 -3.22
CA SER A 431 26.05 -20.88 -4.57
C SER A 431 25.89 -19.49 -5.19
N ILE A 432 25.89 -19.43 -6.52
CA ILE A 432 25.65 -18.23 -7.34
C ILE A 432 24.47 -18.51 -8.25
N CYS A 433 23.58 -17.52 -8.39
CA CYS A 433 22.55 -17.52 -9.42
C CYS A 433 23.01 -16.56 -10.53
N TYR A 434 23.49 -17.08 -11.65
CA TYR A 434 23.91 -16.23 -12.76
C TYR A 434 22.70 -15.60 -13.48
N PRO A 435 22.82 -14.38 -14.02
CA PRO A 435 21.77 -13.83 -14.88
C PRO A 435 21.68 -14.63 -16.19
N ARG A 436 20.46 -14.87 -16.65
CA ARG A 436 20.16 -15.46 -17.95
C ARG A 436 19.56 -14.39 -18.86
N PHE A 437 20.20 -14.15 -19.99
CA PHE A 437 19.77 -13.17 -20.99
C PHE A 437 18.88 -13.85 -22.04
N ASN A 438 17.66 -13.34 -22.23
CA ASN A 438 16.83 -13.66 -23.38
C ASN A 438 17.23 -12.73 -24.52
N MET A 439 17.97 -13.27 -25.51
CA MET A 439 18.49 -12.48 -26.62
C MET A 439 17.43 -12.09 -27.65
N GLU A 440 16.30 -12.78 -27.72
CA GLU A 440 15.15 -12.38 -28.55
C GLU A 440 14.43 -11.17 -27.94
N LYS A 441 14.32 -11.16 -26.60
CA LYS A 441 13.77 -10.04 -25.83
C LYS A 441 14.78 -8.91 -25.59
N CYS A 442 16.02 -9.06 -25.99
CA CYS A 442 17.02 -8.02 -25.79
C CYS A 442 16.97 -6.99 -26.92
N VAL A 443 16.65 -5.74 -26.57
CA VAL A 443 16.66 -4.59 -27.51
C VAL A 443 18.04 -3.94 -27.68
N GLY A 444 19.11 -4.50 -27.10
CA GLY A 444 20.47 -3.98 -27.27
C GLY A 444 20.73 -2.60 -26.66
N CYS A 445 19.99 -2.17 -25.63
CA CYS A 445 20.12 -0.83 -25.05
C CYS A 445 21.36 -0.60 -24.17
N GLY A 446 22.15 -1.64 -23.87
CA GLY A 446 23.37 -1.52 -23.05
C GLY A 446 23.17 -1.22 -21.55
N ARG A 447 21.95 -1.00 -21.03
CA ARG A 447 21.74 -0.66 -19.61
C ARG A 447 22.32 -1.68 -18.63
N CYS A 448 22.16 -2.97 -18.92
CA CYS A 448 22.73 -4.03 -18.09
C CYS A 448 24.27 -4.01 -18.09
N TYR A 449 24.90 -3.66 -19.22
CA TYR A 449 26.34 -3.44 -19.33
C TYR A 449 26.75 -2.25 -18.46
N LEU A 450 26.17 -1.07 -18.67
CA LEU A 450 26.50 0.16 -17.94
C LEU A 450 26.39 -0.04 -16.42
N SER A 451 25.26 -0.58 -15.94
CA SER A 451 25.07 -0.81 -14.51
C SER A 451 26.03 -1.84 -13.94
N CYS A 452 26.43 -2.85 -14.71
CA CYS A 452 27.43 -3.81 -14.25
C CYS A 452 28.85 -3.23 -14.30
N TYR A 453 29.13 -2.36 -15.27
CA TYR A 453 30.44 -1.75 -15.48
C TYR A 453 30.73 -0.66 -14.45
N ASP A 454 29.80 0.26 -14.21
CA ASP A 454 30.02 1.40 -13.28
C ASP A 454 29.54 1.13 -11.86
N GLY A 455 28.49 0.31 -11.69
CA GLY A 455 27.85 0.05 -10.39
C GLY A 455 27.93 -1.40 -9.92
N GLY A 456 28.76 -2.22 -10.57
CA GLY A 456 28.83 -3.66 -10.33
C GLY A 456 30.24 -4.23 -10.37
N HIS A 457 30.41 -5.30 -11.14
CA HIS A 457 31.63 -6.13 -11.14
C HIS A 457 32.28 -6.23 -12.53
N GLN A 458 31.93 -5.33 -13.46
CA GLN A 458 32.46 -5.29 -14.84
C GLN A 458 32.37 -6.68 -15.51
N ALA A 459 31.29 -7.41 -15.21
CA ALA A 459 31.07 -8.79 -15.59
C ALA A 459 30.22 -8.96 -16.85
N ILE A 460 29.83 -7.85 -17.47
CA ILE A 460 29.12 -7.83 -18.74
C ILE A 460 29.96 -6.99 -19.69
N THR A 461 30.17 -7.48 -20.91
CA THR A 461 30.63 -6.71 -22.06
C THR A 461 29.52 -6.66 -23.11
N VAL A 462 29.71 -5.94 -24.20
CA VAL A 462 28.76 -5.88 -25.32
C VAL A 462 29.39 -6.45 -26.58
N ASP A 463 28.62 -7.26 -27.30
CA ASP A 463 29.01 -7.71 -28.63
C ASP A 463 28.99 -6.52 -29.60
N ARG A 464 30.09 -6.30 -30.33
CA ARG A 464 30.26 -5.11 -31.18
C ARG A 464 29.31 -5.06 -32.38
N LYS A 465 28.76 -6.20 -32.82
CA LYS A 465 27.88 -6.26 -34.00
C LYS A 465 26.41 -6.09 -33.61
N THR A 466 26.00 -6.72 -32.51
CA THR A 466 24.60 -6.79 -32.09
C THR A 466 24.26 -5.84 -30.94
N ASN A 467 25.27 -5.27 -30.28
CA ASN A 467 25.17 -4.51 -29.04
C ASN A 467 24.49 -5.29 -27.88
N LYS A 468 24.43 -6.62 -27.98
CA LYS A 468 23.82 -7.49 -26.98
C LYS A 468 24.84 -7.84 -25.88
N PRO A 469 24.38 -8.04 -24.63
CA PRO A 469 25.27 -8.31 -23.51
C PRO A 469 25.93 -9.69 -23.63
N VAL A 470 27.22 -9.75 -23.32
CA VAL A 470 28.01 -10.98 -23.19
C VAL A 470 28.50 -11.07 -21.76
N LEU A 471 28.14 -12.15 -21.06
CA LEU A 471 28.51 -12.37 -19.66
C LEU A 471 29.95 -12.89 -19.55
N ILE A 472 30.77 -12.21 -18.75
CA ILE A 472 32.09 -12.67 -18.32
C ILE A 472 31.88 -13.44 -17.00
N VAL A 473 31.68 -14.75 -17.11
CA VAL A 473 31.24 -15.62 -16.00
C VAL A 473 32.15 -15.49 -14.77
N ASP A 474 33.47 -15.43 -14.98
CA ASP A 474 34.47 -15.37 -13.90
C ASP A 474 34.39 -14.10 -13.05
N LYS A 475 33.85 -13.00 -13.61
CA LYS A 475 33.65 -11.74 -12.90
C LYS A 475 32.26 -11.63 -12.28
N CYS A 476 31.30 -12.44 -12.74
CA CYS A 476 29.92 -12.31 -12.31
C CYS A 476 29.70 -12.93 -10.93
N VAL A 477 29.29 -12.12 -9.96
CA VAL A 477 28.95 -12.60 -8.61
C VAL A 477 27.46 -12.90 -8.42
N GLY A 478 26.64 -12.74 -9.46
CA GLY A 478 25.19 -12.96 -9.39
C GLY A 478 24.43 -11.92 -8.57
N CYS A 479 24.90 -10.66 -8.48
CA CYS A 479 24.22 -9.59 -7.73
C CYS A 479 22.85 -9.18 -8.31
N HIS A 480 22.55 -9.59 -9.56
CA HIS A 480 21.28 -9.33 -10.26
C HIS A 480 20.94 -7.86 -10.51
N LEU A 481 21.87 -6.92 -10.32
CA LEU A 481 21.66 -5.51 -10.69
C LEU A 481 21.22 -5.36 -12.16
N CYS A 482 21.80 -6.16 -13.07
CA CYS A 482 21.42 -6.21 -14.48
C CYS A 482 19.95 -6.63 -14.72
N ILE A 483 19.35 -7.42 -13.83
CA ILE A 483 17.93 -7.79 -13.87
C ILE A 483 17.10 -6.57 -13.47
N THR A 484 17.45 -5.93 -12.35
CA THR A 484 16.74 -4.76 -11.81
C THR A 484 16.69 -3.59 -12.79
N VAL A 485 17.77 -3.35 -13.55
CA VAL A 485 17.87 -2.20 -14.47
C VAL A 485 17.38 -2.48 -15.89
N CYS A 486 16.99 -3.73 -16.21
CA CYS A 486 16.60 -4.09 -17.57
C CYS A 486 15.18 -3.57 -17.89
N PRO A 487 15.03 -2.56 -18.78
CA PRO A 487 13.73 -1.92 -19.01
C PRO A 487 12.73 -2.85 -19.68
N VAL A 488 13.24 -3.77 -20.51
CA VAL A 488 12.45 -4.76 -21.22
C VAL A 488 12.41 -6.10 -20.49
N GLN A 489 12.94 -6.20 -19.27
CA GLN A 489 12.98 -7.46 -18.49
C GLN A 489 13.47 -8.67 -19.31
N ALA A 490 14.52 -8.48 -20.10
CA ALA A 490 15.16 -9.52 -20.90
C ALA A 490 16.18 -10.33 -20.11
N VAL A 491 16.58 -9.83 -18.93
CA VAL A 491 17.49 -10.54 -18.03
C VAL A 491 16.65 -11.18 -16.92
N ASN A 492 16.81 -12.47 -16.72
CA ASN A 492 16.07 -13.25 -15.73
C ASN A 492 17.04 -13.97 -14.78
N PRO A 493 16.61 -14.38 -13.58
CA PRO A 493 17.39 -15.30 -12.76
C PRO A 493 17.64 -16.59 -13.53
N GLY A 494 18.91 -17.00 -13.64
CA GLY A 494 19.31 -18.26 -14.26
C GLY A 494 19.22 -19.43 -13.27
N LYS A 495 19.92 -20.52 -13.61
CA LYS A 495 20.08 -21.65 -12.68
C LYS A 495 21.09 -21.27 -11.60
N ARG A 496 20.80 -21.66 -10.36
CA ARG A 496 21.73 -21.58 -9.24
C ARG A 496 22.75 -22.71 -9.34
N VAL A 497 24.03 -22.39 -9.22
CA VAL A 497 25.15 -23.36 -9.25
C VAL A 497 26.04 -23.18 -8.02
N HIS A 498 26.70 -24.25 -7.58
CA HIS A 498 27.64 -24.16 -6.47
C HIS A 498 28.87 -23.33 -6.86
N LYS A 499 29.40 -22.57 -5.89
CA LYS A 499 30.68 -21.88 -6.05
C LYS A 499 31.78 -22.94 -6.06
N ASN A 500 32.62 -22.92 -7.09
CA ASN A 500 33.86 -23.70 -7.04
C ASN A 500 34.73 -23.11 -5.92
N ASN A 501 35.00 -23.88 -4.86
CA ASN A 501 35.91 -23.54 -3.78
C ASN A 501 37.35 -23.44 -4.32
N LYS A 502 37.67 -22.38 -5.06
CA LYS A 502 39.03 -22.03 -5.47
C LYS A 502 39.34 -20.60 -5.05
N LYS A 503 39.42 -20.39 -3.74
CA LYS A 503 40.30 -19.41 -3.10
C LYS A 503 40.71 -19.94 -1.72
N THR A 504 41.54 -20.99 -1.73
CA THR A 504 42.57 -21.13 -0.70
C THR A 504 43.62 -20.06 -1.01
N GLY A 505 43.61 -18.98 -0.23
CA GLY A 505 44.61 -17.93 -0.22
C GLY A 505 44.79 -17.51 1.22
#